data_AF-A0A2V8SKQ2-F1
#
_entry.id   AF-A0A2V8SKQ2-F1
#
_cell.length_a   1.000
_cell.length_b   1.000
_cell.length_c   1.000
_cell.angle_alpha   90.00
_cell.angle_beta   90.00
_cell.angle_gamma   90.00
#
_symmetry.space_group_name_H-M   'P 1'
#
loop_
_entity.id
_entity.type
_entity.pdbx_description
1 polymer ?
#
loop_
_entity_poly.entity_id
_entity_poly.type
_entity_poly.pdbx_seq_one_letter_code
_entity_poly.pdbx_strand_id
1 'polypeptide(L)'
;MNTPPDVKTSAATALAAFVFLAALAAVSVSLVQPPRAVPETAPPAEFSSARALRHVRAVAERPHPTGSDEIERVRRYIIGELGALGISAEVQT
;
A
#
# COMPACT_ATOMS: atom_id res chain seq x y z
N MET A 1 26.37 36.52 34.75
CA MET A 1 26.88 35.28 35.37
C MET A 1 25.78 34.23 35.25
N ASN A 2 25.85 33.34 34.27
CA ASN A 2 25.07 32.09 34.19
C ASN A 2 25.80 31.19 33.19
N THR A 3 26.61 30.28 33.70
CA THR A 3 27.20 29.19 32.91
C THR A 3 26.10 28.19 32.55
N PRO A 4 25.92 27.82 31.28
CA PRO A 4 24.95 26.79 30.91
C PRO A 4 25.36 25.44 31.53
N PRO A 5 24.41 24.59 31.96
CA PRO A 5 24.71 23.30 32.57
C PRO A 5 25.39 22.36 31.56
N ASP A 6 26.53 21.79 31.94
CA ASP A 6 27.21 20.71 31.21
C ASP A 6 26.37 19.42 31.32
N VAL A 7 25.57 19.13 30.29
CA VAL A 7 24.79 17.88 30.20
C VAL A 7 25.71 16.76 29.72
N LYS A 8 26.26 15.98 30.64
CA LYS A 8 27.02 14.76 30.30
C LYS A 8 26.05 13.62 29.97
N THR A 9 25.85 13.32 28.69
CA THR A 9 25.08 12.15 28.23
C THR A 9 25.79 10.86 28.69
N SER A 10 25.16 10.10 29.58
CA SER A 10 25.66 8.80 30.04
C SER A 10 25.19 7.66 29.12
N ALA A 11 25.88 6.52 29.17
CA ALA A 11 25.46 5.30 28.46
C ALA A 11 24.02 4.89 28.81
N ALA A 12 23.59 5.10 30.06
CA ALA A 12 22.23 4.82 30.50
C ALA A 12 21.21 5.77 29.85
N THR A 13 21.52 7.07 29.75
CA THR A 13 20.64 8.02 29.04
C THR A 13 20.57 7.73 27.54
N ALA A 14 21.68 7.32 26.92
CA ALA A 14 21.71 6.94 25.51
C ALA A 14 20.88 5.67 25.26
N LEU A 15 21.00 4.66 26.12
CA LEU A 15 20.21 3.43 26.05
C LEU A 15 18.71 3.70 26.26
N ALA A 16 18.36 4.52 27.24
CA ALA A 16 16.97 4.90 27.50
C ALA A 16 16.35 5.64 26.31
N ALA A 17 17.07 6.60 25.72
CA ALA A 17 16.63 7.30 24.53
C ALA A 17 16.46 6.34 23.34
N PHE A 18 17.40 5.40 23.14
CA PHE A 18 17.29 4.39 22.10
C PHE A 18 16.06 3.49 22.27
N VAL A 19 15.84 2.96 23.47
CA VAL A 19 14.66 2.11 23.77
C VAL A 19 13.37 2.90 23.54
N PHE A 20 13.33 4.16 23.96
CA PHE A 20 12.17 5.03 23.75
C PHE A 20 11.89 5.23 22.26
N LEU A 21 12.91 5.54 21.45
CA LEU A 21 12.77 5.68 20.00
C LEU A 21 12.35 4.37 19.33
N ALA A 22 12.89 3.22 19.76
CA ALA A 22 12.50 1.92 19.25
C ALA A 22 11.03 1.59 19.59
N ALA A 23 10.57 1.93 20.79
CA ALA A 23 9.18 1.78 21.19
C ALA A 23 8.26 2.67 20.35
N LEU A 24 8.63 3.95 20.15
CA LEU A 24 7.87 4.85 19.27
C LEU A 24 7.82 4.33 17.82
N ALA A 25 8.92 3.79 17.30
CA ALA A 25 8.95 3.19 15.97
C ALA A 25 8.03 1.95 15.89
N ALA A 26 8.08 1.07 16.88
CA ALA A 26 7.23 -0.12 16.93
C ALA A 26 5.73 0.23 17.00
N VAL A 27 5.36 1.19 17.85
CA VAL A 27 3.99 1.72 17.93
C VAL A 27 3.58 2.35 16.60
N SER A 28 4.45 3.15 15.99
CA SER A 28 4.17 3.79 14.70
C SER A 28 3.91 2.75 13.61
N VAL A 29 4.77 1.73 13.49
CA VAL A 29 4.59 0.62 12.54
C VAL A 29 3.29 -0.13 12.79
N SER A 30 2.96 -0.41 14.06
CA SER A 30 1.72 -1.10 14.42
C SER A 30 0.47 -0.31 14.03
N LEU A 31 0.52 1.03 14.08
CA LEU A 31 -0.62 1.88 13.73
C LEU A 31 -0.86 1.97 12.21
N VAL A 32 0.18 1.77 11.39
CA VAL A 32 0.07 1.79 9.92
C VAL A 32 0.06 0.39 9.29
N GLN A 33 0.01 -0.67 10.10
CA GLN A 33 0.03 -2.02 9.57
C GLN A 33 -1.27 -2.32 8.80
N PRO A 34 -1.18 -2.72 7.52
CA PRO A 34 -2.36 -3.03 6.74
C PRO A 34 -3.07 -4.29 7.27
N PRO A 35 -4.37 -4.45 6.96
CA PRO A 35 -5.09 -5.70 7.22
C PRO A 35 -4.38 -6.91 6.61
N ARG A 36 -4.63 -8.09 7.19
CA ARG A 36 -4.07 -9.35 6.66
C ARG A 36 -4.59 -9.62 5.26
N ALA A 37 -3.71 -10.10 4.39
CA ALA A 37 -4.06 -10.49 3.03
C ALA A 37 -5.10 -11.62 3.03
N VAL A 38 -6.11 -11.49 2.17
CA VAL A 38 -7.17 -12.47 1.97
C VAL A 38 -6.84 -13.33 0.75
N PRO A 39 -6.86 -14.68 0.85
CA PRO A 39 -6.44 -15.58 -0.22
C PRO A 39 -7.41 -15.57 -1.41
N GLU A 40 -6.98 -16.13 -2.55
CA GLU A 40 -7.81 -16.17 -3.76
C GLU A 40 -9.06 -17.04 -3.60
N THR A 41 -8.96 -18.07 -2.77
CA THR A 41 -10.02 -19.06 -2.48
C THR A 41 -11.11 -18.56 -1.54
N ALA A 42 -11.00 -17.31 -1.04
CA ALA A 42 -12.04 -16.70 -0.22
C ALA A 42 -13.38 -16.68 -0.97
N PRO A 43 -14.53 -16.71 -0.26
CA PRO A 43 -15.85 -16.70 -0.88
C PRO A 43 -16.00 -15.60 -1.94
N PRO A 44 -16.76 -15.83 -3.04
CA PRO A 44 -16.90 -14.85 -4.12
C PRO A 44 -17.51 -13.52 -3.67
N ALA A 45 -18.39 -13.56 -2.66
CA ALA A 45 -19.04 -12.39 -2.09
C ALA A 45 -18.13 -11.56 -1.17
N GLU A 46 -16.96 -12.08 -0.80
CA GLU A 46 -15.98 -11.38 0.02
C GLU A 46 -14.87 -10.77 -0.84
N PHE A 47 -14.37 -9.61 -0.42
CA PHE A 47 -13.20 -9.02 -1.05
C PHE A 47 -11.96 -9.89 -0.80
N SER A 48 -11.20 -10.19 -1.86
CA SER A 48 -9.92 -10.90 -1.79
C SER A 48 -8.80 -10.02 -2.34
N SER A 49 -7.82 -9.70 -1.49
CA SER A 49 -6.64 -8.93 -1.91
C SER A 49 -5.80 -9.68 -2.93
N ALA A 50 -5.77 -11.02 -2.86
CA ALA A 50 -5.03 -11.83 -3.82
C ALA A 50 -5.69 -11.80 -5.21
N ARG A 51 -7.03 -11.89 -5.30
CA ARG A 51 -7.75 -11.70 -6.58
C ARG A 51 -7.55 -10.28 -7.12
N ALA A 52 -7.66 -9.27 -6.26
CA ALA A 52 -7.44 -7.87 -6.65
C ALA A 52 -6.01 -7.64 -7.22
N LEU A 53 -4.99 -8.23 -6.60
CA LEU A 53 -3.60 -8.09 -7.05
C LEU A 53 -3.36 -8.68 -8.45
N ARG A 54 -4.13 -9.67 -8.90
CA ARG A 54 -4.04 -10.17 -10.28
C ARG A 54 -4.40 -9.08 -11.28
N HIS A 55 -5.49 -8.34 -11.04
CA HIS A 55 -5.88 -7.22 -11.89
C HIS A 55 -4.88 -6.06 -11.82
N VAL A 56 -4.38 -5.73 -10.62
CA VAL A 56 -3.34 -4.70 -10.46
C VAL A 56 -2.11 -5.02 -11.29
N ARG A 57 -1.65 -6.28 -11.28
CA ARG A 57 -0.49 -6.71 -12.07
C ARG A 57 -0.72 -6.58 -13.58
N ALA A 58 -1.92 -6.91 -14.07
CA ALA A 58 -2.26 -6.77 -15.49
C ALA A 58 -2.36 -5.29 -15.93
N VAL A 59 -2.81 -4.42 -15.03
CA VAL A 59 -2.93 -2.98 -15.29
C VAL A 59 -1.57 -2.27 -15.21
N ALA A 60 -0.78 -2.58 -14.19
CA ALA A 60 0.45 -1.86 -13.85
C ALA A 60 1.72 -2.41 -14.52
N GLU A 61 1.59 -3.09 -15.68
CA GLU A 61 2.75 -3.65 -16.39
C GLU A 61 3.72 -2.57 -16.89
N ARG A 62 3.21 -1.45 -17.42
CA ARG A 62 4.01 -0.27 -17.81
C ARG A 62 3.23 1.04 -17.55
N PRO A 63 3.92 2.19 -17.48
CA PRO A 63 3.25 3.49 -17.41
C PRO A 63 2.29 3.69 -18.59
N HIS A 64 1.05 4.11 -18.30
CA HIS A 64 -0.02 4.26 -19.27
C HIS A 64 -0.57 5.70 -19.31
N PRO A 65 0.21 6.68 -19.81
CA PRO A 65 -0.28 8.06 -19.93
C PRO A 65 -1.42 8.17 -20.95
N THR A 66 -2.20 9.23 -20.84
CA THR A 66 -3.31 9.52 -21.77
C THR A 66 -2.83 9.54 -23.23
N GLY A 67 -3.56 8.86 -24.11
CA GLY A 67 -3.25 8.78 -25.54
C GLY A 67 -2.20 7.73 -25.92
N SER A 68 -1.62 7.01 -24.95
CA SER A 68 -0.69 5.90 -25.25
C SER A 68 -1.42 4.61 -25.66
N ASP A 69 -0.71 3.72 -26.36
CA ASP A 69 -1.21 2.37 -26.65
C ASP A 69 -1.43 1.55 -25.38
N GLU A 70 -0.65 1.84 -24.33
CA GLU A 70 -0.71 1.17 -23.04
C GLU A 70 -2.04 1.43 -22.32
N ILE A 71 -2.50 2.69 -22.24
CA ILE A 71 -3.78 3.02 -21.60
C ILE A 71 -4.95 2.40 -22.35
N GLU A 72 -4.83 2.26 -23.66
CA GLU A 72 -5.85 1.63 -24.51
C GLU A 72 -5.89 0.10 -24.34
N ARG A 73 -4.73 -0.56 -24.15
CA ARG A 73 -4.72 -1.97 -23.74
C ARG A 73 -5.36 -2.16 -22.37
N VAL A 74 -5.01 -1.32 -21.39
CA VAL A 74 -5.59 -1.38 -20.03
C VAL A 74 -7.11 -1.18 -20.08
N ARG A 75 -7.60 -0.23 -20.89
CA ARG A 75 -9.04 -0.02 -21.11
C ARG A 75 -9.72 -1.29 -21.61
N ARG A 76 -9.17 -1.94 -22.64
CA ARG A 76 -9.71 -3.21 -23.17
C ARG A 76 -9.72 -4.32 -22.14
N TYR A 77 -8.66 -4.42 -21.33
CA TYR A 77 -8.59 -5.39 -20.24
C TYR A 77 -9.76 -5.21 -19.26
N ILE A 78 -9.97 -3.98 -18.78
CA ILE A 78 -11.05 -3.67 -17.83
C ILE A 78 -12.43 -3.99 -18.42
N ILE A 79 -12.69 -3.59 -19.68
CA ILE A 79 -13.95 -3.89 -20.36
C ILE A 79 -14.17 -5.40 -20.47
N GLY A 80 -13.12 -6.17 -20.79
CA GLY A 80 -13.18 -7.63 -20.86
C GLY A 80 -13.51 -8.28 -19.52
N GLU A 81 -12.85 -7.86 -18.43
CA GLU A 81 -13.11 -8.38 -17.09
C GLU A 81 -14.53 -8.03 -16.60
N LEU A 82 -15.02 -6.81 -16.88
CA LEU A 82 -16.40 -6.43 -16.59
C LEU A 82 -17.40 -7.29 -17.36
N GLY A 83 -17.14 -7.52 -18.66
CA GLY A 83 -17.97 -8.40 -19.48
C GLY A 83 -18.01 -9.85 -18.98
N ALA A 84 -16.89 -10.38 -18.51
CA ALA A 84 -16.81 -11.71 -17.90
C ALA A 84 -17.65 -11.83 -16.61
N LEU A 85 -17.88 -10.72 -15.92
CA LEU A 85 -18.78 -10.62 -14.76
C LEU A 85 -20.25 -10.34 -15.14
N GLY A 86 -20.55 -10.21 -16.43
CA GLY A 86 -21.89 -9.85 -16.92
C GLY A 86 -22.25 -8.38 -16.75
N ILE A 87 -21.25 -7.50 -16.58
CA ILE A 87 -21.43 -6.06 -16.41
C ILE A 87 -21.22 -5.35 -17.75
N SER A 88 -22.22 -4.58 -18.19
CA SER A 88 -22.11 -3.73 -19.38
C SER A 88 -21.27 -2.50 -19.09
N ALA A 89 -20.16 -2.34 -19.81
CA ALA A 89 -19.28 -1.17 -19.71
C ALA A 89 -19.57 -0.14 -20.82
N GLU A 90 -19.47 1.14 -20.50
CA GLU A 90 -19.56 2.25 -21.45
C GLU A 90 -18.26 3.05 -21.45
N VAL A 91 -17.80 3.47 -22.62
CA VAL A 91 -16.61 4.30 -22.79
C VAL A 91 -17.01 5.72 -23.12
N GLN A 92 -16.64 6.65 -22.24
CA GLN A 92 -16.76 8.09 -22.48
C GLN A 92 -15.45 8.63 -23.03
N THR A 93 -15.54 9.45 -24.07
CA THR A 93 -14.42 10.09 -24.77
C THR A 93 -14.54 11.59 -24.74
#